data_AF-A0A6M3XZD9-F1
#
_entry.id   AF-A0A6M3XZD9-F1
#
_cell.length_a   1.000
_cell.length_b   1.000
_cell.length_c   1.000
_cell.angle_alpha   90.00
_cell.angle_beta   90.00
_cell.angle_gamma   90.00
#
_symmetry.space_group_name_H-M   'P 1'
#
loop_
_entity.id
_entity.type
_entity.pdbx_description
1 polymer ?
#
loop_
_entity_poly.entity_id
_entity_poly.type
_entity_poly.pdbx_seq_one_letter_code
_entity_poly.pdbx_strand_id
1 'polypeptide(L)' 'MDMIAKWIAWKIPKLLVYWCAIRVGAYATTGEYSNQEVPILTFMEALRRWQK' A
#
# COMPACT_ATOMS: atom_id res chain seq x y z
N MET A 1 -0.16 -9.89 13.50
CA MET A 1 0.79 -8.98 12.83
C MET A 1 2.15 -9.24 13.43
N ASP A 2 3.02 -9.91 12.68
CA ASP A 2 4.29 -10.47 13.18
C ASP A 2 5.21 -9.37 13.76
N MET A 3 5.73 -9.58 14.97
CA MET A 3 6.52 -8.58 15.70
C MET A 3 7.81 -8.22 14.96
N ILE A 4 8.38 -9.19 14.23
CA ILE A 4 9.59 -9.03 13.43
C ILE A 4 9.31 -8.13 12.23
N ALA A 5 8.23 -8.37 11.49
CA ALA A 5 7.84 -7.55 10.35
C ALA A 5 7.64 -6.06 10.71
N LYS A 6 7.00 -5.78 11.86
CA LYS A 6 6.87 -4.40 12.36
C LYS A 6 8.23 -3.78 12.66
N TRP A 7 9.10 -4.50 13.36
CA TRP A 7 10.43 -4.01 13.70
C TRP A 7 11.25 -3.67 12.45
N ILE A 8 11.20 -4.54 11.44
CA ILE A 8 11.84 -4.29 10.14
C ILE A 8 11.26 -3.03 9.50
N ALA A 9 9.93 -2.89 9.43
CA ALA A 9 9.26 -1.75 8.80
C ALA A 9 9.73 -0.40 9.37
N TRP A 10 10.00 -0.32 10.68
CA TRP A 10 10.51 0.89 11.34
C TRP A 10 11.98 1.22 11.05
N LYS A 11 12.73 0.28 10.47
CA LYS A 11 14.15 0.45 10.11
C LYS A 11 14.38 0.71 8.62
N ILE A 12 13.33 0.70 7.81
CA ILE A 12 13.44 0.88 6.36
C ILE A 12 13.82 2.34 6.03
N PRO A 13 14.74 2.59 5.07
CA PRO A 13 15.04 3.94 4.59
C PRO A 13 13.81 4.63 4.01
N LYS A 14 13.68 5.95 4.24
CA LYS A 14 12.51 6.74 3.80
C LYS A 14 12.17 6.56 2.31
N LEU A 15 13.19 6.47 1.45
CA LEU A 15 13.02 6.26 0.01
C LEU A 15 12.35 4.91 -0.30
N LEU A 16 12.71 3.85 0.43
CA LEU A 16 12.11 2.54 0.21
C LEU A 16 10.67 2.50 0.75
N VAL A 17 10.40 3.16 1.89
CA VAL A 17 9.01 3.33 2.39
C VAL A 17 8.15 4.05 1.35
N TYR A 18 8.67 5.12 0.74
CA TYR A 18 7.98 5.85 -0.32
C TYR A 18 7.61 4.93 -1.50
N TRP A 19 8.57 4.18 -2.03
CA TRP A 19 8.30 3.28 -3.17
C TRP A 19 7.38 2.11 -2.80
N CYS A 20 7.45 1.58 -1.57
CA CYS A 20 6.49 0.60 -1.08
C CYS A 20 5.06 1.17 -1.05
N ALA A 21 4.89 2.41 -0.59
CA ALA A 21 3.59 3.08 -0.57
C ALA A 21 3.05 3.33 -2.00
N ILE A 22 3.90 3.82 -2.91
CA ILE A 22 3.55 4.01 -4.33
C ILE A 22 3.13 2.68 -4.96
N ARG A 23 3.83 1.58 -4.67
CA ARG A 23 3.51 0.25 -5.21
C ARG A 23 2.12 -0.23 -4.78
N VAL A 24 1.78 -0.07 -3.50
CA VAL A 24 0.43 -0.40 -2.98
C VAL A 24 -0.63 0.49 -3.63
N GLY A 25 -0.39 1.81 -3.68
CA GLY A 25 -1.33 2.76 -4.29
C GLY A 25 -1.56 2.50 -5.78
N ALA A 26 -0.49 2.24 -6.54
CA ALA A 26 -0.59 1.92 -7.96
C ALA A 26 -1.41 0.65 -8.20
N TYR A 27 -1.17 -0.41 -7.44
CA TYR A 27 -1.98 -1.63 -7.53
C TYR A 27 -3.46 -1.36 -7.21
N ALA A 28 -3.73 -0.60 -6.15
CA ALA A 28 -5.09 -0.34 -5.69
C ALA A 28 -5.91 0.61 -6.59
N THR A 29 -5.27 1.29 -7.54
CA THR A 29 -5.89 2.32 -8.41
C THR A 29 -5.82 2.00 -9.90
N THR A 30 -5.08 0.97 -10.31
CA THR A 30 -4.94 0.58 -11.71
C THR A 30 -5.63 -0.76 -12.00
N GLY A 31 -5.68 -1.16 -13.28
CA GLY A 31 -6.30 -2.42 -13.69
C GLY A 31 -7.79 -2.48 -13.37
N GLU A 32 -8.21 -3.51 -12.64
CA GLU A 32 -9.62 -3.73 -12.24
C GLU A 32 -10.21 -2.59 -11.39
N TYR A 33 -9.36 -1.75 -10.78
CA TYR A 33 -9.77 -0.63 -9.93
C TYR A 33 -9.73 0.73 -10.62
N SER A 34 -9.40 0.79 -11.91
CA SER A 34 -9.21 2.04 -12.68
C SER A 34 -10.44 2.94 -12.78
N ASN A 35 -11.65 2.38 -12.61
CA ASN A 35 -12.90 3.13 -12.69
C ASN A 35 -13.31 3.79 -11.36
N GLN A 36 -12.52 3.61 -10.29
CA GLN A 36 -12.79 4.22 -9.00
C GLN A 36 -12.07 5.57 -8.86
N GLU A 37 -12.80 6.57 -8.36
CA GLU A 37 -12.20 7.83 -7.96
C GLU A 37 -11.19 7.63 -6.82
N VAL A 38 -9.93 8.00 -7.08
CA VAL A 38 -8.83 7.87 -6.10
C VAL A 38 -9.07 8.66 -4.80
N PRO A 39 -9.66 9.88 -4.80
CA PRO A 39 -9.85 10.65 -3.57
C PRO A 39 -10.72 9.98 -2.49
N ILE A 40 -11.60 9.04 -2.87
CA ILE A 40 -12.47 8.31 -1.94
C ILE A 40 -11.87 6.96 -1.50
N LEU A 41 -10.70 6.56 -2.02
CA LEU A 41 -10.04 5.32 -1.67
C LEU A 41 -9.32 5.44 -0.31
N THR A 42 -9.78 4.67 0.67
CA THR A 42 -9.09 4.61 1.97
C THR A 42 -7.83 3.74 1.89
N PHE A 43 -6.84 4.02 2.75
CA PHE A 43 -5.62 3.22 2.81
C PHE A 43 -5.88 1.76 3.22
N MET A 44 -6.87 1.52 4.08
CA MET A 44 -7.26 0.16 4.48
C MET A 44 -7.83 -0.64 3.31
N GLU A 45 -8.63 0.01 2.46
CA GLU A 45 -9.14 -0.60 1.24
C GLU A 45 -8.02 -0.91 0.25
N ALA A 46 -7.04 -0.01 0.10
CA ALA A 46 -5.85 -0.27 -0.71
C ALA A 46 -5.03 -1.48 -0.21
N LEU A 47 -4.84 -1.62 1.10
CA LEU A 47 -4.19 -2.79 1.71
C LEU A 47 -4.97 -4.08 1.48
N ARG A 48 -6.30 -4.04 1.59
CA ARG A 48 -7.18 -5.19 1.34
C ARG A 48 -7.04 -5.68 -0.10
N ARG A 49 -6.95 -4.75 -1.07
CA ARG A 49 -6.71 -5.09 -2.49
C ARG A 49 -5.35 -5.72 -2.68
N TRP A 50 -4.31 -5.16 -2.06
CA TRP A 50 -2.94 -5.67 -2.16
C TRP A 50 -2.76 -7.10 -1.62
N GLN A 51 -3.55 -7.49 -0.62
CA GLN A 51 -3.50 -8.84 -0.01
C GLN A 51 -4.23 -9.91 -0.83
N LYS A 52 -4.98 -9.51 -1.86
CA LYS A 52 -5.78 -10.39 -2.71
C LYS A 52 -4.90 -11.06 -3.77
#